data_AF-A0A3A9EWA7-F1
#
_entry.id   AF-A0A3A9EWA7-F1
#
_cell.length_a   1.000
_cell.length_b   1.000
_cell.length_c   1.000
_cell.angle_alpha   90.00
_cell.angle_beta   90.00
_cell.angle_gamma   90.00
#
_symmetry.space_group_name_H-M   'P 1'
#
loop_
_entity.id
_entity.type
_entity.pdbx_description
1 polymer ?
#
loop_
_entity_poly.entity_id
_entity_poly.type
_entity_poly.pdbx_seq_one_letter_code
_entity_poly.pdbx_strand_id
1 'polypeptide(L)'
;MINRKNLYGYHIENGELAIVPQEAETVQRIATMYIAGGSYQGIAETLNGDGIPFSAEAPLWNKHKVKRLLENPRHTGLKGYPAIINAETFQAVQRMIQGKTAGYAPPKDRPALRLKPYLRCACCEGNLHRLAGKNRRPDTLYLKCIRCGALVTISDMELMNEVSRQMAEHDCPAEQPYAPSGEVIRLTNAIDRGLEHPDKPEDIVSLILQGASARYDCCPAPTESEPFSRPAEADLKRFGQAVSHITIADGTITVHFK
;
A
#
# COMPACT_ATOMS: atom_id res chain seq x y z
N MET A 1 6.04 5.08 23.67
CA MET A 1 6.49 3.77 24.18
C MET A 1 7.68 4.01 25.09
N ILE A 2 7.56 3.71 26.38
CA ILE A 2 8.69 3.81 27.32
C ILE A 2 9.55 2.57 27.09
N ASN A 3 10.81 2.77 26.69
CA ASN A 3 11.75 1.67 26.51
C ASN A 3 12.41 1.34 27.85
N ARG A 4 12.41 0.06 28.22
CA ARG A 4 13.16 -0.42 29.39
C ARG A 4 14.66 -0.15 29.18
N LYS A 5 15.34 0.37 30.21
CA LYS A 5 16.77 0.72 30.16
C LYS A 5 17.68 -0.52 30.15
N ASN A 6 17.31 -1.55 30.91
CA ASN A 6 18.06 -2.79 31.03
C ASN A 6 17.38 -3.92 30.25
N LEU A 7 18.17 -4.86 29.70
CA LEU A 7 17.63 -6.07 29.11
C LEU A 7 16.87 -6.88 30.17
N TYR A 8 15.69 -7.38 29.83
CA TYR A 8 14.90 -8.23 30.75
C TYR A 8 15.72 -9.46 31.15
N GLY A 9 15.76 -9.86 32.41
CA GLY A 9 16.66 -10.90 32.93
C GLY A 9 17.93 -10.34 33.58
N TYR A 10 18.21 -9.05 33.41
CA TYR A 10 19.46 -8.43 33.86
C TYR A 10 19.24 -7.08 34.55
N HIS A 11 20.16 -6.78 35.44
CA HIS A 11 20.34 -5.47 36.05
C HIS A 11 21.84 -5.14 36.15
N ILE A 12 22.14 -3.90 36.50
CA ILE A 12 23.51 -3.46 36.76
C ILE A 12 23.65 -3.31 38.26
N GLU A 13 24.60 -4.05 38.83
CA GLU A 13 24.96 -3.99 40.24
C GLU A 13 26.46 -3.69 40.32
N ASN A 14 26.84 -2.61 41.02
CA ASN A 14 28.24 -2.17 41.15
C ASN A 14 29.00 -1.96 39.82
N GLY A 15 28.29 -1.62 38.74
CA GLY A 15 28.88 -1.42 37.42
C GLY A 15 29.02 -2.70 36.59
N GLU A 16 28.64 -3.86 37.13
CA GLU A 16 28.66 -5.15 36.46
C GLU A 16 27.25 -5.63 36.10
N LEU A 17 27.13 -6.43 35.04
CA LEU A 17 25.87 -7.02 34.62
C LEU A 17 25.58 -8.27 35.45
N ALA A 18 24.51 -8.21 36.25
CA ALA A 18 24.08 -9.32 37.10
C ALA A 18 22.70 -9.86 36.66
N ILE A 19 22.50 -11.17 36.82
CA ILE A 19 21.23 -11.83 36.52
C ILE A 19 20.20 -11.45 37.58
N VAL A 20 18.97 -11.15 37.16
CA VAL A 20 17.81 -11.10 38.05
C VAL A 20 17.16 -12.48 38.06
N PRO A 21 17.24 -13.28 39.15
CA PRO A 21 16.83 -14.69 39.13
C PRO A 21 15.39 -14.92 38.67
N GLN A 22 14.43 -14.12 39.15
CA GLN A 22 13.01 -14.22 38.78
C GLN A 22 12.77 -13.92 37.29
N GLU A 23 13.46 -12.91 36.74
CA GLU A 23 13.34 -12.59 35.31
C GLU A 23 14.06 -13.64 34.46
N ALA A 24 15.14 -14.27 34.95
CA ALA A 24 15.84 -15.35 34.26
C ALA A 24 15.01 -16.62 34.16
N GLU A 25 14.30 -17.02 35.22
CA GLU A 25 13.31 -18.10 35.17
C GLU A 25 12.25 -17.82 34.12
N THR A 26 11.79 -16.56 34.04
CA THR A 26 10.81 -16.14 33.04
C THR A 26 11.37 -16.24 31.62
N VAL A 27 12.63 -15.85 31.38
CA VAL A 27 13.31 -16.00 30.08
C VAL A 27 13.39 -17.47 29.67
N GLN A 28 13.80 -18.35 30.58
CA GLN A 28 13.87 -19.80 30.34
C GLN A 28 12.49 -20.38 30.05
N ARG A 29 11.46 -20.00 30.83
CA ARG A 29 10.07 -20.41 30.64
C ARG A 29 9.54 -19.99 29.27
N ILE A 30 9.84 -18.75 28.82
CA ILE A 30 9.48 -18.26 27.49
C ILE A 30 10.12 -19.10 26.39
N ALA A 31 11.41 -19.42 26.50
CA ALA A 31 12.10 -20.28 25.55
C ALA A 31 11.45 -21.67 25.46
N THR A 32 11.17 -22.30 26.61
CA THR A 32 10.50 -23.60 26.69
C THR A 32 9.11 -23.59 26.07
N MET A 33 8.26 -22.60 26.43
CA MET A 33 6.92 -22.47 25.86
C MET A 33 6.95 -22.27 24.33
N TYR A 34 7.95 -21.54 23.82
CA TYR A 34 8.08 -21.32 22.38
C TYR A 34 8.54 -22.59 21.65
N ILE A 35 9.52 -23.31 22.21
CA ILE A 35 9.99 -24.61 21.68
C ILE A 35 8.84 -25.63 21.68
N ALA A 36 7.98 -25.62 22.70
CA ALA A 36 6.77 -26.45 22.78
C ALA A 36 5.66 -26.05 21.78
N GLY A 37 5.90 -25.07 20.90
CA GLY A 37 4.97 -24.66 19.85
C GLY A 37 4.10 -23.45 20.18
N GLY A 38 4.31 -22.80 21.33
CA GLY A 38 3.60 -21.58 21.72
C GLY A 38 3.77 -20.45 20.69
N SER A 39 2.70 -19.68 20.48
CA SER A 39 2.76 -18.46 19.67
C SER A 39 3.27 -17.28 20.52
N TYR A 40 3.87 -16.26 19.89
CA TYR A 40 4.31 -15.06 20.63
C TYR A 40 3.18 -14.37 21.40
N GLN A 41 1.98 -14.37 20.82
CA GLN A 41 0.80 -13.78 21.44
C GLN A 41 0.31 -14.64 22.61
N GLY A 42 0.21 -15.97 22.42
CA GLY A 42 -0.20 -16.88 23.48
C GLY A 42 0.76 -16.86 24.68
N ILE A 43 2.07 -16.81 24.44
CA ILE A 43 3.07 -16.64 25.50
C ILE A 43 2.87 -15.33 26.26
N ALA A 44 2.64 -14.22 25.55
CA ALA A 44 2.39 -12.94 26.21
C ALA A 44 1.10 -12.96 27.06
N GLU A 45 0.05 -13.60 26.57
CA GLU A 45 -1.22 -13.77 27.30
C GLU A 45 -1.05 -14.63 28.54
N THR A 46 -0.30 -15.75 28.45
CA THR A 46 0.03 -16.58 29.62
C THR A 46 0.80 -15.79 30.67
N LEU A 47 1.86 -15.06 30.29
CA LEU A 47 2.65 -14.26 31.24
C LEU A 47 1.80 -13.17 31.92
N ASN A 48 0.90 -12.53 31.17
CA ASN A 48 -0.01 -11.53 31.72
C ASN A 48 -1.06 -12.16 32.64
N GLY A 49 -1.59 -13.34 32.29
CA GLY A 49 -2.54 -14.08 33.11
C GLY A 49 -1.93 -14.56 34.44
N ASP A 50 -0.65 -14.91 34.41
CA ASP A 50 0.13 -15.28 35.60
C ASP A 50 0.57 -14.06 36.44
N GLY A 51 0.24 -12.84 36.00
CA GLY A 51 0.60 -11.61 36.70
C GLY A 51 2.09 -11.27 36.66
N ILE A 52 2.86 -11.79 35.70
CA ILE A 52 4.31 -11.56 35.60
C ILE A 52 4.57 -10.21 34.88
N PRO A 53 5.09 -9.18 35.56
CA PRO A 53 5.32 -7.88 34.94
C PRO A 53 6.57 -7.88 34.05
N PHE A 54 6.51 -7.16 32.93
CA PHE A 54 7.66 -6.90 32.05
C PHE A 54 8.59 -5.78 32.58
N SER A 55 8.02 -4.69 33.11
CA SER A 55 8.75 -3.65 33.84
C SER A 55 7.78 -2.84 34.70
N ALA A 56 8.32 -2.01 35.60
CA ALA A 56 7.51 -1.14 36.46
C ALA A 56 6.67 -0.14 35.65
N GLU A 57 7.25 0.44 34.59
CA GLU A 57 6.60 1.47 33.76
C GLU A 57 5.67 0.89 32.69
N ALA A 58 5.90 -0.38 32.30
CA ALA A 58 5.15 -1.04 31.24
C ALA A 58 4.96 -2.53 31.56
N PRO A 59 4.07 -2.88 32.52
CA PRO A 59 3.97 -4.22 33.08
C PRO A 59 3.48 -5.28 32.09
N LEU A 60 2.64 -4.93 31.12
CA LEU A 60 2.03 -5.91 30.22
C LEU A 60 2.99 -6.44 29.15
N TRP A 61 3.01 -7.76 28.97
CA TRP A 61 3.63 -8.43 27.83
C TRP A 61 2.81 -8.27 26.55
N ASN A 62 3.50 -8.21 25.42
CA ASN A 62 2.90 -8.29 24.09
C ASN A 62 3.78 -9.14 23.16
N LYS A 63 3.24 -9.55 22.01
CA LYS A 63 3.95 -10.40 21.04
C LYS A 63 5.32 -9.85 20.62
N HIS A 64 5.49 -8.52 20.58
CA HIS A 64 6.75 -7.89 20.16
C HIS A 64 7.81 -7.96 21.25
N LYS A 65 7.43 -7.86 22.53
CA LYS A 65 8.33 -8.06 23.68
C LYS A 65 8.86 -9.49 23.72
N VAL A 66 7.96 -10.48 23.58
CA VAL A 66 8.32 -11.90 23.53
C VAL A 66 9.24 -12.20 22.35
N LYS A 67 8.90 -11.71 21.14
CA LYS A 67 9.74 -11.86 19.95
C LYS A 67 11.15 -11.32 20.17
N ARG A 68 11.28 -10.07 20.64
CA ARG A 68 12.59 -9.44 20.88
C ARG A 68 13.44 -10.21 21.89
N LEU A 69 12.81 -10.77 22.93
CA LEU A 69 13.50 -11.57 23.93
C LEU A 69 14.06 -12.87 23.31
N LEU A 70 13.23 -13.60 22.56
CA LEU A 70 13.62 -14.86 21.91
C LEU A 70 14.69 -14.68 20.80
N GLU A 71 14.74 -13.50 20.16
CA GLU A 71 15.71 -13.18 19.11
C GLU A 71 17.03 -12.59 19.63
N ASN A 72 17.13 -12.24 20.91
CA ASN A 72 18.31 -11.55 21.44
C ASN A 72 19.38 -12.53 21.93
N PRO A 73 20.54 -12.64 21.26
CA PRO A 73 21.56 -13.62 21.59
C PRO A 73 22.34 -13.25 22.87
N ARG A 74 22.12 -12.08 23.48
CA ARG A 74 22.75 -11.72 24.77
C ARG A 74 22.36 -12.67 25.89
N HIS A 75 21.19 -13.31 25.81
CA HIS A 75 20.76 -14.31 26.78
C HIS A 75 21.64 -15.58 26.82
N THR A 76 22.47 -15.81 25.79
CA THR A 76 23.40 -16.95 25.72
C THR A 76 24.80 -16.64 26.25
N GLY A 77 24.99 -15.47 26.87
CA GLY A 77 26.28 -15.07 27.41
C GLY A 77 27.14 -14.18 26.49
N LEU A 78 26.58 -13.67 25.39
CA LEU A 78 27.33 -12.81 24.46
C LEU A 78 27.54 -11.41 25.03
N LYS A 79 28.65 -10.77 24.62
CA LYS A 79 28.98 -9.36 24.95
C LYS A 79 29.07 -9.07 26.46
N GLY A 80 29.58 -10.03 27.23
CA GLY A 80 29.79 -9.87 28.68
C GLY A 80 28.51 -10.00 29.51
N TYR A 81 27.40 -10.44 28.92
CA TYR A 81 26.21 -10.81 29.69
C TYR A 81 26.43 -12.19 30.32
N PRO A 82 25.99 -12.43 31.56
CA PRO A 82 25.89 -13.79 32.09
C PRO A 82 24.87 -14.62 31.29
N ALA A 83 25.14 -15.90 31.06
CA ALA A 83 24.24 -16.75 30.30
C ALA A 83 22.99 -17.14 31.12
N ILE A 84 21.79 -16.88 30.59
CA ILE A 84 20.51 -17.32 31.17
C ILE A 84 20.01 -18.59 30.46
N ILE A 85 20.23 -18.69 29.15
CA ILE A 85 19.92 -19.86 28.33
C ILE A 85 21.20 -20.40 27.69
N ASN A 86 21.29 -21.71 27.48
CA ASN A 86 22.41 -22.30 26.76
C ASN A 86 22.29 -22.08 25.24
N ALA A 87 23.41 -22.25 24.54
CA ALA A 87 23.47 -22.06 23.09
C ALA A 87 22.52 -22.99 22.33
N GLU A 88 22.35 -24.23 22.80
CA GLU A 88 21.47 -25.23 22.18
C GLU A 88 19.99 -24.81 22.18
N THR A 89 19.51 -24.32 23.32
CA THR A 89 18.13 -23.81 23.49
C THR A 89 17.90 -22.61 22.58
N PHE A 90 18.85 -21.68 22.53
CA PHE A 90 18.76 -20.52 21.64
C PHE A 90 18.73 -20.94 20.18
N GLN A 91 19.60 -21.87 19.76
CA GLN A 91 19.60 -22.40 18.39
C GLN A 91 18.28 -23.11 18.06
N ALA A 92 17.68 -23.84 19.00
CA ALA A 92 16.37 -24.47 18.81
C ALA A 92 15.27 -23.42 18.57
N VAL A 93 15.25 -22.34 19.35
CA VAL A 93 14.37 -21.18 19.14
C VAL A 93 14.60 -20.58 17.76
N GLN A 94 15.84 -20.29 17.38
CA GLN A 94 16.17 -19.69 16.08
C GLN A 94 15.73 -20.57 14.91
N ARG A 95 15.92 -21.89 14.98
CA ARG A 95 15.42 -22.85 13.98
C ARG A 95 13.90 -22.78 13.83
N MET A 96 13.16 -22.69 14.94
CA MET A 96 11.70 -22.54 14.91
C MET A 96 11.26 -21.20 14.28
N ILE A 97 11.99 -20.12 14.52
CA ILE A 97 11.73 -18.80 13.92
C ILE A 97 11.99 -18.84 12.41
N GLN A 98 13.14 -19.37 12.00
CA GLN A 98 13.54 -19.48 10.60
C GLN A 98 12.60 -20.41 9.83
N GLY A 99 12.23 -21.57 10.41
CA GLY A 99 11.28 -22.50 9.79
C GLY A 99 9.91 -21.87 9.53
N LYS A 100 9.40 -21.05 10.46
CA LYS A 100 8.16 -20.28 10.26
C LYS A 100 8.29 -19.19 9.19
N THR A 101 9.51 -18.69 8.95
CA THR A 101 9.76 -17.59 8.00
C THR A 101 10.17 -18.10 6.61
N ALA A 102 10.72 -19.31 6.50
CA ALA A 102 11.24 -19.88 5.25
C ALA A 102 10.17 -20.06 4.15
N GLY A 103 8.89 -20.22 4.54
CA GLY A 103 7.76 -20.28 3.60
C GLY A 103 7.10 -18.92 3.32
N TYR A 104 7.61 -17.82 3.88
CA TYR A 104 7.04 -16.49 3.68
C TYR A 104 7.50 -15.93 2.33
N ALA A 105 6.70 -16.17 1.29
CA ALA A 105 6.82 -15.38 0.07
C ALA A 105 6.31 -13.96 0.35
N PRO A 106 7.04 -12.90 -0.05
CA PRO A 106 6.52 -11.55 0.03
C PRO A 106 5.17 -11.50 -0.72
N PRO A 107 4.15 -10.82 -0.16
CA PRO A 107 2.87 -10.69 -0.85
C PRO A 107 3.10 -10.10 -2.23
N LYS A 108 2.57 -10.76 -3.28
CA LYS A 108 2.58 -10.19 -4.63
C LYS A 108 1.94 -8.80 -4.57
N ASP A 109 2.54 -7.83 -5.26
CA ASP A 109 1.97 -6.49 -5.35
C ASP A 109 0.57 -6.57 -5.95
N ARG A 110 -0.40 -5.98 -5.26
CA ARG A 110 -1.82 -6.07 -5.58
C ARG A 110 -2.42 -4.66 -5.61
N PRO A 111 -2.42 -4.00 -6.77
CA PRO A 111 -2.87 -2.60 -6.90
C PRO A 111 -4.27 -2.33 -6.36
N ALA A 112 -5.22 -3.26 -6.53
CA ALA A 112 -6.58 -3.16 -6.00
C ALA A 112 -6.62 -2.94 -4.47
N LEU A 113 -5.63 -3.42 -3.71
CA LEU A 113 -5.56 -3.18 -2.27
C LEU A 113 -5.22 -1.72 -1.92
N ARG A 114 -4.61 -0.97 -2.84
CA ARG A 114 -4.30 0.46 -2.66
C ARG A 114 -5.57 1.32 -2.72
N LEU A 115 -6.61 0.85 -3.41
CA LEU A 115 -7.92 1.51 -3.49
C LEU A 115 -8.79 1.29 -2.25
N LYS A 116 -8.45 0.30 -1.40
CA LYS A 116 -9.21 -0.05 -0.19
C LYS A 116 -9.61 1.16 0.69
N PRO A 117 -8.74 2.17 0.95
CA PRO A 117 -9.12 3.32 1.78
C PRO A 117 -10.29 4.15 1.22
N TYR A 118 -10.46 4.15 -0.10
CA TYR A 118 -11.48 4.90 -0.82
C TYR A 118 -12.80 4.14 -0.95
N LEU A 119 -12.80 2.81 -0.73
CA LEU A 119 -14.01 2.00 -0.88
C LEU A 119 -15.03 2.28 0.22
N ARG A 120 -16.28 2.51 -0.19
CA ARG A 120 -17.45 2.78 0.65
C ARG A 120 -18.62 1.91 0.22
N CYS A 121 -19.45 1.56 1.19
CA CYS A 121 -20.70 0.83 0.93
C CYS A 121 -21.71 1.75 0.24
N ALA A 122 -22.28 1.32 -0.88
CA ALA A 122 -23.29 2.11 -1.59
C ALA A 122 -24.57 2.36 -0.76
N CYS A 123 -24.92 1.46 0.16
CA CYS A 123 -26.16 1.57 0.92
C CYS A 123 -26.10 2.60 2.07
N CYS A 124 -24.92 2.85 2.65
CA CYS A 124 -24.82 3.62 3.90
C CYS A 124 -23.50 4.39 4.05
N GLU A 125 -22.73 4.47 2.97
CA GLU A 125 -21.39 5.08 2.88
C GLU A 125 -20.40 4.57 3.95
N GLY A 126 -20.68 3.39 4.51
CA GLY A 126 -19.88 2.80 5.57
C GLY A 126 -18.57 2.22 5.05
N ASN A 127 -17.56 2.14 5.91
CA ASN A 127 -16.30 1.48 5.58
C ASN A 127 -16.49 -0.01 5.28
N LEU A 128 -15.81 -0.46 4.23
CA LEU A 128 -15.80 -1.86 3.79
C LEU A 128 -14.55 -2.58 4.34
N HIS A 129 -14.77 -3.63 5.13
CA HIS A 129 -13.71 -4.47 5.70
C HIS A 129 -13.46 -5.70 4.83
N ARG A 130 -12.17 -5.97 4.54
CA ARG A 130 -11.76 -7.17 3.81
C ARG A 130 -11.93 -8.41 4.67
N LEU A 131 -12.63 -9.40 4.11
CA LEU A 131 -12.73 -10.73 4.67
C LEU A 131 -11.63 -11.62 4.05
N ALA A 132 -10.75 -12.18 4.89
CA ALA A 132 -9.75 -13.16 4.51
C ALA A 132 -10.26 -14.59 4.78
N GLY A 133 -9.74 -15.60 4.06
CA GLY A 133 -10.12 -16.99 4.26
C GLY A 133 -9.39 -17.95 3.33
N LYS A 134 -9.24 -19.22 3.75
CA LYS A 134 -8.48 -20.25 3.02
C LYS A 134 -9.07 -20.64 1.65
N ASN A 135 -10.37 -20.41 1.44
CA ASN A 135 -11.09 -20.76 0.21
C ASN A 135 -11.46 -19.53 -0.66
N ARG A 136 -10.76 -18.41 -0.47
CA ARG A 136 -11.02 -17.16 -1.21
C ARG A 136 -10.02 -17.00 -2.33
N ARG A 137 -10.47 -16.55 -3.50
CA ARG A 137 -9.58 -16.29 -4.63
C ARG A 137 -8.62 -15.13 -4.31
N PRO A 138 -7.33 -15.23 -4.68
CA PRO A 138 -6.33 -14.23 -4.31
C PRO A 138 -6.55 -12.87 -4.99
N ASP A 139 -7.09 -12.89 -6.20
CA ASP A 139 -7.39 -11.77 -7.12
C ASP A 139 -8.82 -11.23 -6.96
N THR A 140 -9.51 -11.58 -5.88
CA THR A 140 -10.88 -11.13 -5.59
C THR A 140 -10.94 -10.44 -4.22
N LEU A 141 -11.61 -9.30 -4.15
CA LEU A 141 -11.91 -8.61 -2.90
C LEU A 141 -13.26 -9.08 -2.39
N TYR A 142 -13.24 -9.61 -1.17
CA TYR A 142 -14.44 -9.92 -0.43
C TYR A 142 -14.56 -8.94 0.71
N LEU A 143 -15.62 -8.16 0.73
CA LEU A 143 -15.79 -7.00 1.59
C LEU A 143 -17.09 -7.13 2.37
N LYS A 144 -17.08 -6.65 3.62
CA LYS A 144 -18.26 -6.53 4.47
C LYS A 144 -18.37 -5.10 4.97
N CYS A 145 -19.54 -4.50 4.84
CA CYS A 145 -19.82 -3.21 5.46
C CYS A 145 -19.90 -3.35 6.98
N ILE A 146 -19.21 -2.47 7.71
CA ILE A 146 -19.27 -2.44 9.17
C ILE A 146 -20.62 -1.94 9.71
N ARG A 147 -21.33 -1.10 8.95
CA ARG A 147 -22.59 -0.49 9.38
C ARG A 147 -23.81 -1.35 9.07
N CYS A 148 -24.07 -1.65 7.79
CA CYS A 148 -25.26 -2.40 7.37
C CYS A 148 -25.01 -3.91 7.18
N GLY A 149 -23.76 -4.37 7.28
CA GLY A 149 -23.43 -5.79 7.10
C GLY A 149 -23.44 -6.28 5.65
N ALA A 150 -23.73 -5.41 4.66
CA ALA A 150 -23.73 -5.76 3.25
C ALA A 150 -22.42 -6.44 2.82
N LEU A 151 -22.55 -7.50 2.02
CA LEU A 151 -21.43 -8.26 1.47
C LEU A 151 -21.21 -7.86 0.02
N VAL A 152 -19.96 -7.50 -0.31
CA VAL A 152 -19.57 -7.13 -1.66
C VAL A 152 -18.43 -8.03 -2.09
N THR A 153 -18.56 -8.63 -3.28
CA THR A 153 -17.49 -9.42 -3.91
C THR A 153 -17.20 -8.80 -5.25
N ILE A 154 -15.94 -8.43 -5.48
CA ILE A 154 -15.49 -7.75 -6.69
C ILE A 154 -14.11 -8.26 -7.08
N SER A 155 -13.88 -8.51 -8.37
CA SER A 155 -12.56 -8.93 -8.85
C SER A 155 -11.60 -7.74 -8.92
N ASP A 156 -10.30 -7.98 -8.77
CA ASP A 156 -9.29 -6.93 -8.91
C ASP A 156 -9.33 -6.30 -10.31
N MET A 157 -9.51 -7.12 -11.34
CA MET A 157 -9.57 -6.67 -12.73
C MET A 157 -10.76 -5.74 -12.96
N GLU A 158 -11.96 -6.14 -12.50
CA GLU A 158 -13.18 -5.35 -12.65
C GLU A 158 -13.09 -4.01 -11.91
N LEU A 159 -12.61 -4.02 -10.65
CA LEU A 159 -12.40 -2.79 -9.89
C LEU A 159 -11.43 -1.85 -10.61
N MET A 160 -10.28 -2.36 -11.05
CA MET A 160 -9.25 -1.53 -11.67
C MET A 160 -9.71 -0.99 -13.02
N ASN A 161 -10.32 -1.81 -13.87
CA ASN A 161 -10.78 -1.40 -15.20
C ASN A 161 -11.83 -0.28 -15.09
N GLU A 162 -12.79 -0.43 -14.18
CA GLU A 162 -13.89 0.52 -14.05
C GLU A 162 -13.44 1.85 -13.42
N VAL A 163 -12.53 1.79 -12.45
CA VAL A 163 -11.90 2.98 -11.88
C VAL A 163 -11.06 3.70 -12.94
N SER A 164 -10.25 2.97 -13.72
CA SER A 164 -9.46 3.56 -14.81
C SER A 164 -10.33 4.19 -15.89
N ARG A 165 -11.46 3.56 -16.26
CA ARG A 165 -12.42 4.12 -17.22
C ARG A 165 -12.99 5.45 -16.74
N GLN A 166 -13.51 5.51 -15.51
CA GLN A 166 -14.10 6.74 -14.96
C GLN A 166 -13.06 7.85 -14.74
N MET A 167 -11.84 7.50 -14.37
CA MET A 167 -10.72 8.46 -14.30
C MET A 167 -10.39 9.06 -15.68
N ALA A 168 -10.32 8.23 -16.73
CA ALA A 168 -10.06 8.69 -18.08
C ALA A 168 -11.17 9.61 -18.61
N GLU A 169 -12.43 9.31 -18.28
CA GLU A 169 -13.57 10.16 -18.62
C GLU A 169 -13.54 11.51 -17.88
N HIS A 170 -13.17 11.50 -16.60
CA HIS A 170 -13.03 12.72 -15.82
C HIS A 170 -11.86 13.60 -16.30
N ASP A 171 -10.73 12.97 -16.65
CA ASP A 171 -9.53 13.68 -17.09
C ASP A 171 -9.60 14.12 -18.55
N CYS A 172 -10.62 13.68 -19.30
CA CYS A 172 -10.86 14.13 -20.67
C CYS A 172 -11.45 15.55 -20.65
N PRO A 173 -10.74 16.59 -21.13
CA PRO A 173 -11.34 17.90 -21.30
C PRO A 173 -12.50 17.79 -22.28
N ALA A 174 -13.60 18.50 -22.02
CA ALA A 174 -14.66 18.65 -23.03
C ALA A 174 -14.01 19.16 -24.32
N GLU A 175 -14.12 18.40 -25.42
CA GLU A 175 -13.62 18.82 -26.73
C GLU A 175 -14.18 20.19 -27.06
N GLN A 176 -13.35 21.24 -26.98
CA GLN A 176 -13.77 22.55 -27.44
C GLN A 176 -13.84 22.48 -28.97
N PRO A 177 -14.98 22.84 -29.59
CA PRO A 177 -15.09 22.86 -31.04
C PRO A 177 -13.97 23.72 -31.63
N TYR A 178 -13.27 23.21 -32.63
CA TYR A 178 -12.20 23.94 -33.31
C TYR A 178 -12.73 25.28 -33.85
N ALA A 179 -12.11 26.38 -33.41
CA ALA A 179 -12.43 27.72 -33.86
C ALA A 179 -11.28 28.26 -34.74
N PRO A 180 -11.44 28.33 -36.08
CA PRO A 180 -10.39 28.83 -36.95
C PRO A 180 -10.16 30.33 -36.74
N SER A 181 -8.89 30.75 -36.76
CA SER A 181 -8.55 32.17 -36.81
C SER A 181 -8.87 32.78 -38.18
N GLY A 182 -8.96 34.11 -38.25
CA GLY A 182 -9.11 34.83 -39.53
C GLY A 182 -8.00 34.51 -40.53
N GLU A 183 -6.80 34.19 -40.05
CA GLU A 183 -5.66 33.81 -40.89
C GLU A 183 -5.82 32.40 -41.49
N VAL A 184 -6.36 31.44 -40.72
CA VAL A 184 -6.70 30.10 -41.23
C VAL A 184 -7.73 30.19 -42.35
N ILE A 185 -8.74 31.06 -42.20
CA ILE A 185 -9.77 31.28 -43.22
C ILE A 185 -9.14 31.91 -44.47
N ARG A 186 -8.28 32.92 -44.31
CA ARG A 186 -7.58 33.59 -45.42
C ARG A 186 -6.70 32.61 -46.20
N LEU A 187 -5.91 31.80 -45.49
CA LEU A 187 -5.01 30.81 -46.09
C LEU A 187 -5.79 29.69 -46.78
N THR A 188 -6.88 29.20 -46.18
CA THR A 188 -7.75 28.19 -46.82
C THR A 188 -8.30 28.71 -48.15
N ASN A 189 -8.86 29.92 -48.16
CA ASN A 189 -9.36 30.54 -49.40
C ASN A 189 -8.26 30.84 -50.43
N ALA A 190 -7.01 31.03 -50.02
CA ALA A 190 -5.88 31.24 -50.93
C ALA A 190 -5.40 29.91 -51.54
N ILE A 191 -5.39 28.84 -50.75
CA ILE A 191 -5.09 27.49 -51.20
C ILE A 191 -6.14 27.03 -52.22
N ASP A 192 -7.43 27.19 -51.90
CA ASP A 192 -8.52 26.76 -52.79
C ASP A 192 -8.43 27.44 -54.17
N ARG A 193 -8.21 28.77 -54.20
CA ARG A 193 -8.00 29.53 -55.45
C ARG A 193 -6.74 29.10 -56.20
N GLY A 194 -5.65 28.79 -55.49
CA GLY A 194 -4.42 28.29 -56.11
C GLY A 194 -4.59 26.90 -56.73
N LEU A 195 -5.37 26.04 -56.09
CA LEU A 195 -5.66 24.69 -56.60
C LEU A 195 -6.56 24.70 -57.84
N GLU A 196 -7.43 25.71 -57.99
CA GLU A 196 -8.24 25.90 -59.20
C GLU A 196 -7.39 26.26 -60.43
N HIS A 197 -6.28 27.00 -60.25
CA HIS A 197 -5.39 27.46 -61.33
C HIS A 197 -3.92 27.35 -60.91
N PRO A 198 -3.29 26.17 -61.06
CA PRO A 198 -1.95 25.91 -60.52
C PRO A 198 -0.83 26.41 -61.44
N ASP A 199 -0.79 27.73 -61.69
CA ASP A 199 0.23 28.36 -62.52
C ASP A 199 1.64 28.25 -61.90
N LYS A 200 1.71 28.19 -60.55
CA LYS A 200 2.94 28.03 -59.76
C LYS A 200 2.73 27.07 -58.58
N PRO A 201 3.03 25.77 -58.74
CA PRO A 201 2.77 24.77 -57.72
C PRO A 201 3.59 24.98 -56.44
N GLU A 202 4.79 25.56 -56.52
CA GLU A 202 5.66 25.87 -55.39
C GLU A 202 5.02 26.88 -54.41
N ASP A 203 4.28 27.87 -54.92
CA ASP A 203 3.61 28.88 -54.11
C ASP A 203 2.41 28.28 -53.36
N ILE A 204 1.71 27.33 -53.98
CA ILE A 204 0.59 26.60 -53.38
C ILE A 204 1.08 25.70 -52.23
N VAL A 205 2.21 25.01 -52.42
CA VAL A 205 2.82 24.19 -51.36
C VAL A 205 3.21 25.06 -50.17
N SER A 206 3.77 26.25 -50.41
CA SER A 206 4.07 27.22 -49.35
C SER A 206 2.81 27.64 -48.58
N LEU A 207 1.72 27.93 -49.29
CA LEU A 207 0.43 28.26 -48.68
C LEU A 207 -0.16 27.09 -47.87
N ILE A 208 -0.02 25.84 -48.34
CA ILE A 208 -0.47 24.64 -47.61
C ILE A 208 0.31 24.50 -46.30
N LEU A 209 1.64 24.67 -46.33
CA LEU A 209 2.48 24.59 -45.14
C LEU A 209 2.13 25.70 -44.13
N GLN A 210 1.92 26.92 -44.62
CA GLN A 210 1.45 28.04 -43.78
C GLN A 210 0.06 27.77 -43.19
N GLY A 211 -0.86 27.23 -44.00
CA GLY A 211 -2.20 26.84 -43.55
C GLY A 211 -2.18 25.76 -42.49
N ALA A 212 -1.29 24.77 -42.61
CA ALA A 212 -1.09 23.74 -41.60
C ALA A 212 -0.58 24.34 -40.28
N SER A 213 0.42 25.23 -40.34
CA SER A 213 0.93 25.95 -39.16
C SER A 213 -0.16 26.77 -38.48
N ALA A 214 -0.88 27.60 -39.24
CA ALA A 214 -1.93 28.46 -38.69
C ALA A 214 -3.09 27.65 -38.07
N ARG A 215 -3.41 26.48 -38.62
CA ARG A 215 -4.41 25.57 -38.03
C ARG A 215 -3.92 24.99 -36.72
N TYR A 216 -2.63 24.61 -36.65
CA TYR A 216 -2.00 24.12 -35.43
C TYR A 216 -1.98 25.19 -34.33
N ASP A 217 -1.74 26.46 -34.68
CA ASP A 217 -1.76 27.59 -33.73
C ASP A 217 -3.15 27.83 -33.11
N CYS A 218 -4.22 27.35 -33.76
CA CYS A 218 -5.60 27.45 -33.26
C CYS A 218 -5.99 26.25 -32.36
N CYS A 219 -5.15 25.22 -32.26
CA CYS A 219 -5.38 24.13 -31.33
C CYS A 219 -5.11 24.61 -29.90
N PRO A 220 -5.92 24.22 -28.90
CA PRO A 220 -5.59 24.46 -27.52
C PRO A 220 -4.22 23.84 -27.23
N ALA A 221 -3.38 24.55 -26.46
CA ALA A 221 -2.11 23.99 -26.01
C ALA A 221 -2.36 22.61 -25.40
N PRO A 222 -1.52 21.59 -25.67
CA PRO A 222 -1.65 20.32 -24.99
C PRO A 222 -1.64 20.62 -23.50
N THR A 223 -2.78 20.44 -22.80
CA THR A 223 -2.75 20.18 -21.36
C THR A 223 -1.72 19.10 -21.20
N GLU A 224 -0.67 19.34 -20.42
CA GLU A 224 0.48 18.45 -20.21
C GLU A 224 0.04 16.99 -20.01
N SER A 225 -0.25 16.30 -21.11
CA SER A 225 -0.44 14.87 -21.16
C SER A 225 0.97 14.35 -21.30
N GLU A 226 1.68 14.36 -20.16
CA GLU A 226 3.03 13.85 -20.10
C GLU A 226 3.09 12.43 -20.67
N PRO A 227 4.17 12.13 -21.39
CA PRO A 227 4.30 10.96 -22.24
C PRO A 227 4.28 9.69 -21.40
N PHE A 228 3.27 8.83 -21.57
CA PHE A 228 3.29 7.41 -21.17
C PHE A 228 4.13 7.12 -19.90
N SER A 229 3.87 7.86 -18.82
CA SER A 229 4.66 7.71 -17.60
C SER A 229 4.19 6.46 -16.87
N ARG A 230 5.06 5.44 -16.81
CA ARG A 230 4.87 4.20 -16.05
C ARG A 230 4.28 4.49 -14.66
N PRO A 231 3.04 4.08 -14.37
CA PRO A 231 2.41 4.50 -13.14
C PRO A 231 2.43 3.41 -12.08
N ALA A 232 3.08 3.70 -10.96
CA ALA A 232 2.86 2.92 -9.74
C ALA A 232 2.74 3.81 -8.49
N GLU A 233 3.34 5.00 -8.46
CA GLU A 233 3.35 5.84 -7.25
C GLU A 233 2.83 7.27 -7.45
N ALA A 234 3.13 7.89 -8.60
CA ALA A 234 2.61 9.22 -8.95
C ALA A 234 1.08 9.20 -9.15
N ASP A 235 0.57 8.15 -9.79
CA ASP A 235 -0.86 7.99 -10.07
C ASP A 235 -1.71 7.89 -8.81
N LEU A 236 -1.23 7.25 -7.73
CA LEU A 236 -2.03 7.13 -6.51
C LEU A 236 -2.15 8.47 -5.76
N LYS A 237 -1.15 9.34 -5.86
CA LYS A 237 -1.22 10.70 -5.29
C LYS A 237 -2.23 11.56 -6.06
N ARG A 238 -2.16 11.55 -7.40
CA ARG A 238 -3.13 12.24 -8.27
C ARG A 238 -4.54 11.70 -8.03
N PHE A 239 -4.68 10.37 -7.96
CA PHE A 239 -5.91 9.69 -7.60
C PHE A 239 -6.46 10.17 -6.26
N GLY A 240 -5.63 10.21 -5.21
CA GLY A 240 -6.05 10.68 -3.89
C GLY A 240 -6.39 12.17 -3.83
N GLN A 241 -5.92 12.98 -4.78
CA GLN A 241 -6.31 14.39 -4.93
C GLN A 241 -7.66 14.51 -5.62
N ALA A 242 -7.89 13.77 -6.71
CA ALA A 242 -9.10 13.85 -7.53
C ALA A 242 -10.30 13.06 -6.98
N VAL A 243 -10.09 11.90 -6.35
CA VAL A 243 -11.16 11.00 -5.92
C VAL A 243 -11.49 11.21 -4.44
N SER A 244 -12.77 11.39 -4.13
CA SER A 244 -13.29 11.44 -2.76
C SER A 244 -13.51 10.03 -2.20
N HIS A 245 -14.26 9.19 -2.91
CA HIS A 245 -14.55 7.81 -2.53
C HIS A 245 -15.06 6.98 -3.73
N ILE A 246 -15.08 5.66 -3.56
CA ILE A 246 -15.64 4.72 -4.54
C ILE A 246 -16.77 3.94 -3.87
N THR A 247 -17.97 3.94 -4.45
CA THR A 247 -19.08 3.10 -3.99
C THR A 247 -19.19 1.84 -4.83
N ILE A 248 -19.53 0.72 -4.18
CA ILE A 248 -19.79 -0.55 -4.86
C ILE A 248 -21.19 -1.05 -4.47
N ALA A 249 -22.06 -1.25 -5.46
CA ALA A 249 -23.43 -1.77 -5.31
C ALA A 249 -23.70 -2.81 -6.39
N ASP A 250 -23.97 -4.07 -6.03
CA ASP A 250 -24.42 -5.11 -6.96
C ASP A 250 -23.61 -5.22 -8.27
N GLY A 251 -22.28 -5.12 -8.18
CA GLY A 251 -21.35 -5.14 -9.34
C GLY A 251 -21.15 -3.80 -10.04
N THR A 252 -21.95 -2.78 -9.72
CA THR A 252 -21.75 -1.40 -10.17
C THR A 252 -20.71 -0.70 -9.29
N ILE A 253 -19.67 -0.17 -9.93
CA ILE A 253 -18.61 0.61 -9.28
C ILE A 253 -18.78 2.06 -9.70
N THR A 254 -18.79 2.98 -8.76
CA THR A 254 -18.90 4.42 -9.04
C THR A 254 -17.80 5.16 -8.31
N VAL A 255 -16.99 5.89 -9.05
CA VAL A 255 -15.93 6.78 -8.56
C VAL A 255 -16.54 8.16 -8.35
N HIS A 256 -16.46 8.66 -7.12
CA HIS A 256 -16.91 10.00 -6.79
C HIS A 256 -15.68 10.90 -6.72
N PHE A 257 -15.65 11.92 -7.57
CA PHE A 257 -14.60 12.93 -7.60
C PHE A 257 -14.81 14.00 -6.51
N LYS A 258 -13.80 14.82 -6.23
CA LYS A 258 -13.87 15.94 -5.28
C LYS A 258 -14.32 17.23 -5.92
#